data_AF-A0A2K0AWC0-F1
#
_entry.id   AF-A0A2K0AWC0-F1
#
_cell.length_a   1.000
_cell.length_b   1.000
_cell.length_c   1.000
_cell.angle_alpha   90.00
_cell.angle_beta   90.00
_cell.angle_gamma   90.00
#
_symmetry.space_group_name_H-M   'P 1'
#
loop_
_entity.id
_entity.type
_entity.pdbx_description
1 polymer ?
#
loop_
_entity_poly.entity_id
_entity_poly.type
_entity_poly.pdbx_seq_one_letter_code
_entity_poly.pdbx_strand_id
1 'polypeptide(L)' 'MLILIIIIFLISAFLYIFSFFLAQNEGLYYKNNCRTISIILIAIGTLCLMGYLVHYLSSHYLGI' A
#
# COMPACT_ATOMS: atom_id res chain seq x y z
N MET A 1 -3.39 -11.64 -8.36
CA MET A 1 -3.19 -11.21 -6.96
C MET A 1 -1.91 -10.41 -6.77
N LEU A 2 -0.73 -10.97 -7.07
CA LEU A 2 0.54 -10.28 -6.84
C LEU A 2 0.68 -8.93 -7.60
N ILE A 3 0.24 -8.85 -8.86
CA ILE A 3 0.21 -7.59 -9.63
C ILE A 3 -0.66 -6.53 -8.93
N LEU A 4 -1.81 -6.91 -8.40
CA LEU A 4 -2.72 -6.00 -7.70
C LEU A 4 -2.09 -5.48 -6.39
N ILE A 5 -1.39 -6.35 -5.65
CA ILE A 5 -0.62 -5.97 -4.46
C ILE A 5 0.47 -4.96 -4.81
N ILE A 6 1.21 -5.18 -5.91
CA ILE A 6 2.24 -4.24 -6.39
C ILE A 6 1.61 -2.89 -6.75
N ILE A 7 0.47 -2.87 -7.43
CA ILE A 7 -0.23 -1.62 -7.78
C ILE A 7 -0.63 -0.85 -6.52
N ILE A 8 -1.13 -1.52 -5.47
CA ILE A 8 -1.45 -0.87 -4.19
C ILE A 8 -0.21 -0.19 -3.60
N PHE A 9 0.94 -0.86 -3.61
CA PHE A 9 2.19 -0.28 -3.11
C PHE A 9 2.64 0.92 -3.96
N LEU A 10 2.56 0.85 -5.29
CA LEU A 10 2.91 1.97 -6.17
C LEU A 10 2.02 3.19 -5.93
N ILE A 11 0.70 2.99 -5.80
CA ILE A 11 -0.24 4.08 -5.49
C ILE A 11 0.08 4.69 -4.13
N SER A 12 0.36 3.86 -3.12
CA SER A 12 0.69 4.35 -1.78
C SER A 12 1.99 5.18 -1.76
N ALA A 13 3.02 4.76 -2.51
CA ALA A 13 4.28 5.47 -2.65
C ALA A 13 4.08 6.80 -3.38
N PHE A 14 3.29 6.79 -4.47
CA PHE A 14 2.93 8.01 -5.20
C PHE A 14 2.23 9.02 -4.30
N LEU A 15 1.21 8.60 -3.54
CA LEU A 15 0.50 9.46 -2.58
C LEU A 15 1.44 10.05 -1.52
N TYR A 16 2.37 9.24 -1.01
CA TYR A 16 3.34 9.70 -0.03
C TYR A 16 4.26 10.79 -0.59
N ILE A 17 4.78 10.59 -1.81
CA ILE A 17 5.62 11.57 -2.52
C ILE A 17 4.82 12.83 -2.83
N PHE A 18 3.58 12.68 -3.33
CA PHE A 18 2.69 13.80 -3.65
C PHE A 18 2.37 14.65 -2.41
N SER A 19 2.31 14.04 -1.22
CA SER A 19 2.08 14.76 0.04
C SER A 19 3.10 15.86 0.34
N PHE A 20 4.34 15.75 -0.17
CA PHE A 20 5.37 16.77 0.03
C PHE A 20 5.10 18.03 -0.79
N PHE A 21 4.59 17.87 -2.01
CA PHE A 21 4.22 19.00 -2.86
C PHE A 21 2.95 19.69 -2.35
N LEU A 22 1.97 18.94 -1.83
CA LEU A 22 0.74 19.52 -1.27
C LEU A 22 0.99 20.34 -0.01
N ALA A 23 2.02 19.98 0.77
CA ALA A 23 2.42 20.76 1.94
C ALA A 23 2.80 22.21 1.60
N GLN A 24 3.29 22.44 0.38
CA GLN A 24 3.70 23.76 -0.09
C GLN A 24 2.54 24.57 -0.67
N ASN A 25 1.58 23.90 -1.32
CA ASN A 25 0.53 24.58 -2.10
C ASN A 25 -0.84 24.65 -1.42
N GLU A 26 -1.23 23.61 -0.65
CA GLU A 26 -2.62 23.45 -0.15
C GLU A 26 -2.69 23.34 1.38
N GLY A 27 -1.56 23.45 2.06
CA GLY A 27 -1.46 23.50 3.52
C GLY A 27 -1.32 22.14 4.21
N LEU A 28 -1.10 22.18 5.52
CA LEU A 28 -0.74 21.01 6.35
C LEU A 28 -1.83 19.95 6.45
N TYR A 29 -3.11 20.35 6.31
CA TYR A 29 -4.24 19.43 6.42
C TYR A 29 -4.28 18.41 5.27
N TYR A 30 -4.14 18.88 4.04
CA TYR A 30 -4.11 18.02 2.85
C TYR A 30 -2.90 17.08 2.82
N LYS A 31 -1.74 17.57 3.27
CA LYS A 31 -0.55 16.75 3.51
C LYS A 31 -0.85 15.58 4.46
N ASN A 32 -1.47 15.86 5.61
CA ASN A 32 -1.76 14.84 6.61
C ASN A 32 -2.75 13.81 6.09
N ASN A 33 -3.83 14.24 5.43
CA ASN A 33 -4.81 13.31 4.86
C ASN A 33 -4.19 12.39 3.81
N CYS A 34 -3.36 12.93 2.92
CA CYS A 34 -2.68 12.15 1.89
C CYS A 34 -1.72 11.11 2.50
N ARG A 35 -1.00 11.48 3.57
CA ARG A 35 -0.15 10.55 4.33
C ARG A 35 -0.95 9.48 5.05
N THR A 36 -2.05 9.83 5.68
CA THR A 36 -2.92 8.86 6.37
C THR A 36 -3.49 7.83 5.38
N ILE A 37 -3.98 8.28 4.22
CA ILE A 37 -4.49 7.39 3.17
C ILE A 37 -3.37 6.49 2.62
N SER A 38 -2.17 7.05 2.40
CA SER A 38 -0.99 6.27 1.98
C SER A 38 -0.64 5.17 2.99
N ILE A 39 -0.61 5.48 4.29
CA ILE A 39 -0.34 4.51 5.35
C ILE A 39 -1.41 3.40 5.39
N ILE A 40 -2.69 3.75 5.24
CA ILE A 40 -3.79 2.78 5.20
C ILE A 40 -3.62 1.84 4.00
N LEU A 41 -3.27 2.36 2.82
CA LEU A 41 -3.04 1.53 1.63
C LEU A 41 -1.84 0.60 1.81
N ILE A 42 -0.77 1.06 2.47
CA ILE A 42 0.38 0.20 2.83
C ILE A 42 -0.09 -0.92 3.78
N ALA A 43 -0.88 -0.60 4.80
CA ALA A 43 -1.40 -1.60 5.75
C ALA A 43 -2.25 -2.66 5.03
N ILE A 44 -3.15 -2.25 4.13
CA ILE A 44 -3.95 -3.18 3.33
C ILE A 44 -3.06 -4.02 2.40
N GLY A 45 -2.10 -3.39 1.72
CA GLY A 45 -1.16 -4.06 0.83
C GLY A 45 -0.33 -5.12 1.55
N THR A 46 0.13 -4.84 2.78
CA THR A 46 0.87 -5.80 3.61
C THR A 46 0.00 -6.97 4.07
N LEU A 47 -1.27 -6.73 4.45
CA LEU A 47 -2.22 -7.81 4.79
C LEU A 47 -2.47 -8.72 3.58
N CYS A 48 -2.67 -8.14 2.39
CA CYS A 48 -2.82 -8.93 1.16
C CYS A 48 -1.56 -9.70 0.79
N LEU A 49 -0.36 -9.14 1.02
CA LEU A 49 0.92 -9.82 0.82
C LEU A 49 1.05 -11.04 1.74
N MET A 50 0.69 -10.89 3.02
CA MET A 50 0.71 -12.00 3.99
C MET A 50 -0.24 -13.12 3.57
N GLY A 51 -1.48 -12.77 3.17
CA GLY A 51 -2.44 -13.76 2.66
C GLY A 51 -1.94 -14.47 1.41
N TYR A 52 -1.31 -13.74 0.48
CA TYR A 52 -0.71 -14.32 -0.72
C TYR A 52 0.45 -15.26 -0.39
N LEU A 53 1.33 -14.89 0.54
CA LEU A 53 2.45 -15.73 1.00
C LEU A 53 1.97 -17.03 1.63
N VAL A 54 0.96 -16.97 2.50
CA VAL A 54 0.35 -18.16 3.12
C VAL A 54 -0.23 -19.08 2.05
N HIS A 55 -0.98 -18.53 1.10
CA HIS A 55 -1.55 -19.31 -0.01
C HIS A 55 -0.45 -19.95 -0.87
N TYR A 56 0.59 -19.19 -1.21
CA TYR A 56 1.72 -19.69 -1.99
C TYR A 56 2.43 -20.85 -1.28
N LEU A 57 2.71 -20.71 0.02
CA LEU A 57 3.30 -21.77 0.83
C LEU A 57 2.41 -23.01 0.94
N SER A 58 1.09 -22.84 1.16
CA SER A 58 0.13 -23.95 1.17
C SER A 58 0.16 -24.73 -0.14
N SER A 59 0.06 -24.01 -1.27
CA SER A 59 0.01 -24.63 -2.59
C SER A 59 1.31 -25.37 -2.99
N HIS A 60 2.47 -24.94 -2.49
CA HIS A 60 3.76 -25.52 -2.86
C HIS A 60 4.28 -26.59 -1.88
N TYR A 61 3.97 -26.48 -0.58
CA TYR A 61 4.52 -27.37 0.44
C TYR A 61 3.48 -28.31 1.06
N LEU A 62 2.21 -27.90 1.14
CA LEU A 62 1.16 -28.75 1.69
C LEU A 62 0.35 -29.47 0.59
N GLY A 63 0.40 -29.00 -0.67
CA GLY A 63 -0.34 -29.61 -1.77
C GLY A 63 -1.87 -29.49 -1.62
N ILE A 64 -2.33 -28.62 -0.73
CA ILE A 64 -3.73 -28.23 -0.50
C ILE A 64 -3.87 -26.75 -0.89
#